data_AF-A0A0F9LTC7-F1
#
_entry.id   AF-A0A0F9LTC7-F1
#
_cell.length_a   1.000
_cell.length_b   1.000
_cell.length_c   1.000
_cell.angle_alpha   90.00
_cell.angle_beta   90.00
_cell.angle_gamma   90.00
#
_symmetry.space_group_name_H-M   'P 1'
#
loop_
_entity.id
_entity.type
_entity.pdbx_description
1 polymer ?
#
loop_
_entity_poly.entity_id
_entity_poly.type
_entity_poly.pdbx_seq_one_letter_code
_entity_poly.pdbx_strand_id
1 'polypeptide(L)'
;MTKVEPREVRTLVQILEEAVKKEYESYEYYSNAAKHTGRPAVKKMFLKLAEMEKEHVTELKKHLAETKAQIMVESAITGGS
;
A
#
# COMPACT_ATOMS: atom_id res chain seq x y z
N MET A 1 -18.63 7.07 -28.84
CA MET A 1 -18.99 7.66 -27.54
C MET A 1 -18.17 6.95 -26.48
N THR A 2 -17.12 7.57 -25.96
CA THR A 2 -16.34 7.03 -24.84
C THR A 2 -17.18 7.16 -23.58
N LYS A 3 -17.58 6.03 -23.00
CA LYS A 3 -18.26 5.96 -21.70
C LYS A 3 -17.24 6.41 -20.65
N VAL A 4 -17.35 7.65 -20.21
CA VAL A 4 -16.56 8.14 -19.08
C VAL A 4 -17.25 7.59 -17.83
N GLU A 5 -16.67 6.55 -17.24
CA GLU A 5 -17.14 6.02 -15.96
C GLU A 5 -17.02 7.13 -14.88
N PRO A 6 -17.98 7.26 -13.96
CA PRO A 6 -17.94 8.29 -12.94
C PRO A 6 -16.65 8.18 -12.12
N ARG A 7 -15.98 9.31 -11.89
CA ARG A 7 -14.79 9.35 -11.04
C ARG A 7 -15.21 9.12 -9.60
N GLU A 8 -15.00 7.91 -9.11
CA GLU A 8 -15.30 7.53 -7.72
C GLU A 8 -14.48 8.40 -6.75
N VAL A 9 -15.16 9.04 -5.80
CA VAL A 9 -14.52 9.83 -4.73
C VAL A 9 -14.15 8.86 -3.61
N ARG A 10 -12.85 8.65 -3.42
CA ARG A 10 -12.31 7.76 -2.38
C ARG A 10 -11.64 8.59 -1.29
N THR A 11 -11.73 8.15 -0.04
CA THR A 11 -11.02 8.80 1.06
C THR A 11 -9.53 8.49 0.99
N LEU A 12 -8.70 9.36 1.57
CA LEU A 12 -7.26 9.12 1.66
C LEU A 12 -6.96 7.81 2.42
N VAL A 13 -7.76 7.48 3.44
CA VAL A 13 -7.66 6.22 4.19
C VAL A 13 -7.86 5.01 3.28
N GLN A 14 -8.90 5.01 2.44
CA GLN A 14 -9.17 3.91 1.51
C GLN A 14 -8.03 3.73 0.50
N ILE A 15 -7.47 4.84 0.00
CA ILE A 15 -6.34 4.82 -0.93
C ILE A 15 -5.09 4.23 -0.26
N LEU A 16 -4.79 4.62 0.97
CA LEU A 16 -3.66 4.11 1.73
C LEU A 16 -3.82 2.63 2.09
N GLU A 17 -5.04 2.19 2.45
CA GLU A 17 -5.32 0.76 2.70
C GLU A 17 -5.13 -0.09 1.45
N GLU A 18 -5.62 0.37 0.30
CA GLU A 18 -5.41 -0.30 -0.99
C GLU A 18 -3.92 -0.35 -1.35
N ALA A 19 -3.19 0.75 -1.13
CA ALA A 19 -1.75 0.81 -1.38
C ALA A 19 -0.99 -0.19 -0.51
N VAL A 20 -1.24 -0.23 0.81
CA VAL A 20 -0.63 -1.23 1.72
C VAL A 20 -0.89 -2.65 1.22
N LYS A 21 -2.12 -2.95 0.80
CA LYS A 21 -2.47 -4.27 0.27
C LYS A 21 -1.66 -4.62 -0.99
N LYS A 22 -1.55 -3.69 -1.94
CA LYS A 22 -0.78 -3.90 -3.19
C LYS A 22 0.70 -4.12 -2.95
N GLU A 23 1.30 -3.40 -1.99
CA GLU A 23 2.71 -3.61 -1.65
C GLU A 23 2.94 -4.97 -0.99
N TYR A 24 2.00 -5.43 -0.15
CA TYR A 24 2.04 -6.80 0.39
C TYR A 24 1.94 -7.87 -0.72
N GLU A 25 1.00 -7.72 -1.65
CA GLU A 25 0.85 -8.64 -2.78
C GLU A 25 2.12 -8.66 -3.66
N SER A 26 2.76 -7.50 -3.85
CA SER A 26 4.01 -7.37 -4.62
C SER A 26 5.19 -8.02 -3.89
N TYR A 27 5.29 -7.83 -2.57
CA TYR A 27 6.26 -8.53 -1.73
C TYR A 27 6.13 -10.05 -1.88
N GLU A 28 4.92 -10.59 -1.78
CA GLU A 28 4.67 -12.03 -1.91
C GLU A 28 5.00 -12.52 -3.32
N TYR A 29 4.62 -11.74 -4.35
CA TYR A 29 4.93 -12.04 -5.74
C TYR A 29 6.44 -12.17 -5.96
N TYR A 30 7.24 -11.18 -5.58
CA TYR A 30 8.69 -11.22 -5.76
C TYR A 30 9.36 -12.28 -4.89
N SER A 31 8.89 -12.47 -3.66
CA SER A 31 9.37 -13.55 -2.79
C SER A 31 9.14 -14.92 -3.40
N ASN A 32 7.99 -15.13 -4.03
CA ASN A 32 7.68 -16.38 -4.73
C ASN A 32 8.47 -16.51 -6.03
N ALA A 33 8.61 -15.45 -6.83
CA ALA A 33 9.44 -15.46 -8.04
C ALA A 33 10.91 -15.81 -7.74
N ALA A 34 11.45 -15.31 -6.62
CA ALA A 34 12.80 -15.65 -6.15
C ALA A 34 12.97 -17.15 -5.81
N LYS A 35 11.90 -17.84 -5.37
CA LYS A 35 11.93 -19.28 -5.07
C LYS A 35 11.94 -20.15 -6.33
N HIS A 36 11.30 -19.69 -7.41
CA HIS A 36 11.10 -20.47 -8.63
C HIS A 36 12.14 -20.22 -9.72
N THR A 37 13.04 -19.26 -9.54
CA THR A 37 14.11 -18.99 -10.51
C THR A 37 15.36 -19.83 -10.25
N GLY A 38 15.89 -20.46 -11.30
CA GLY A 38 17.16 -21.21 -11.26
C GLY A 38 18.42 -20.34 -11.43
N ARG A 39 18.27 -19.04 -11.73
CA ARG A 39 19.39 -18.15 -12.03
C ARG A 39 19.74 -17.30 -10.80
N PRO A 40 20.96 -17.42 -10.22
CA PRO A 40 21.32 -16.70 -8.98
C PRO A 40 21.18 -15.17 -9.07
N ALA A 41 21.55 -14.57 -10.20
CA ALA A 41 21.43 -13.12 -10.41
C ALA A 41 19.95 -12.67 -10.38
N VAL A 42 19.06 -13.44 -11.00
CA VAL A 42 17.62 -13.14 -11.04
C VAL A 42 17.00 -13.34 -9.65
N LYS A 43 17.42 -14.38 -8.91
CA LYS A 43 17.01 -14.58 -7.51
C LYS A 43 17.36 -13.37 -6.64
N LYS A 44 18.59 -12.87 -6.76
CA LYS A 44 19.06 -11.69 -6.01
C LYS A 44 18.24 -10.44 -6.35
N MET A 45 17.92 -10.24 -7.63
CA MET A 45 17.06 -9.14 -8.07
C MET A 45 15.67 -9.22 -7.43
N PHE A 46 14.99 -10.39 -7.50
CA PHE A 46 13.67 -10.55 -6.91
C PHE A 46 13.67 -10.37 -5.39
N LEU A 47 14.67 -10.89 -4.68
CA LEU A 47 14.79 -10.67 -3.24
C LEU A 47 14.99 -9.19 -2.90
N LYS A 48 15.73 -8.44 -3.72
CA LYS A 48 15.89 -6.99 -3.52
C LYS A 48 14.56 -6.24 -3.71
N LEU A 49 13.78 -6.62 -4.73
CA LEU A 49 12.46 -6.03 -4.97
C LEU A 49 11.51 -6.36 -3.81
N ALA A 50 11.49 -7.61 -3.33
CA ALA A 50 10.69 -7.97 -2.16
C ALA A 50 11.06 -7.12 -0.93
N GLU A 51 12.34 -6.93 -0.62
CA GLU A 51 12.71 -6.08 0.52
C GLU A 51 12.26 -4.62 0.34
N MET A 52 12.33 -4.06 -0.86
CA MET A 52 11.80 -2.73 -1.15
C MET A 52 10.29 -2.63 -0.87
N GLU A 53 9.49 -3.60 -1.32
CA GLU A 53 8.03 -3.53 -1.07
C GLU A 53 7.69 -3.65 0.41
N LYS A 54 8.50 -4.36 1.19
CA LYS A 54 8.37 -4.43 2.64
C LYS A 54 8.67 -3.09 3.34
N GLU A 55 9.64 -2.34 2.83
CA GLU A 55 9.90 -0.96 3.27
C GLU A 55 8.71 -0.05 2.91
N HIS A 56 8.17 -0.16 1.70
CA HIS A 56 6.96 0.59 1.28
C HIS A 56 5.75 0.29 2.16
N VAL A 57 5.48 -0.99 2.46
CA VAL A 57 4.42 -1.39 3.41
C VAL A 57 4.57 -0.69 4.76
N THR A 58 5.80 -0.59 5.27
CA THR A 58 6.07 0.00 6.58
C THR A 58 5.74 1.49 6.57
N GLU A 59 6.20 2.22 5.56
CA GLU A 59 5.94 3.66 5.45
C GLU A 59 4.46 3.96 5.21
N LEU A 60 3.80 3.21 4.33
CA LEU A 60 2.37 3.39 4.05
C LEU A 60 1.50 3.08 5.27
N LYS A 61 1.86 2.10 6.09
CA LYS A 61 1.15 1.81 7.37
C LYS A 61 1.29 2.95 8.36
N LYS A 62 2.46 3.57 8.44
CA LYS A 62 2.69 4.75 9.28
C LYS A 62 1.80 5.91 8.84
N HIS A 63 1.79 6.25 7.54
CA HIS A 63 0.92 7.29 7.02
C HIS A 63 -0.58 6.99 7.21
N LEU A 64 -0.98 5.72 7.06
CA LEU A 64 -2.35 5.29 7.33
C LEU A 64 -2.75 5.53 8.78
N ALA A 65 -1.87 5.19 9.72
CA ALA A 65 -2.11 5.41 11.15
C ALA A 65 -2.19 6.91 11.49
N GLU A 66 -1.26 7.73 10.98
CA GLU A 66 -1.26 9.19 11.15
C GLU A 66 -2.54 9.83 10.59
N THR A 67 -2.96 9.41 9.39
CA THR A 67 -4.19 9.91 8.75
C THR A 67 -5.44 9.55 9.55
N LYS A 68 -5.53 8.30 10.05
CA LYS A 68 -6.65 7.88 10.91
C LYS A 68 -6.70 8.67 12.22
N ALA A 69 -5.53 8.95 12.81
CA ALA A 69 -5.45 9.76 14.03
C ALA A 69 -5.92 11.20 13.80
N GLN A 70 -5.52 11.84 12.69
CA GLN A 70 -5.97 13.19 12.33
C GLN A 70 -7.50 13.27 12.20
N ILE A 71 -8.11 12.32 11.49
CA ILE A 71 -9.57 12.26 11.32
C ILE A 71 -10.29 12.10 12.67
N MET A 72 -9.74 11.29 13.58
CA MET A 72 -10.32 11.09 14.91
C MET A 72 -10.27 12.36 15.75
N VAL A 73 -9.17 13.13 15.67
CA VAL A 73 -9.04 14.43 16.36
C VAL A 73 -10.02 15.45 15.81
N GLU A 74 -10.16 15.56 14.48
CA GLU A 74 -11.11 16.47 13.84
C GLU A 74 -12.55 16.17 14.26
N SER A 75 -12.92 14.88 14.25
CA SER A 75 -14.27 14.43 14.61
C SER A 75 -14.63 14.73 16.08
N ALA A 76 -13.64 14.65 16.98
CA ALA A 76 -13.82 14.94 18.40
C ALA A 76 -13.99 16.43 18.70
N ILE A 77 -13.41 17.32 17.88
CA ILE A 77 -13.49 18.78 18.06
C ILE A 77 -14.80 19.34 17.50
N THR A 78 -15.29 18.80 16.38
CA THR A 78 -16.51 19.32 15.72
C THR A 78 -17.83 18.77 16.27
N GLY A 79 -17.80 17.71 17.08
CA GLY A 79 -18.99 17.10 17.69
C GLY A 79 -19.48 17.74 18.99
N GLY A 80 -18.87 18.86 19.42
CA GLY A 80 -19.14 19.52 20.70
C GLY A 80 -19.96 20.82 20.63
N SER A 81 -20.77 21.04 19.59
CA SER A 81 -21.68 22.19 19.47
C SER A 81 -23.10 21.75 19.16
#